data_AF-A0A7S4WJE0-F1
#
_entry.id   AF-A0A7S4WJE0-F1
#
_cell.length_a   1.000
_cell.length_b   1.000
_cell.length_c   1.000
_cell.angle_alpha   90.00
_cell.angle_beta   90.00
_cell.angle_gamma   90.00
#
_symmetry.space_group_name_H-M   'P 1'
#
loop_
_entity.id
_entity.type
_entity.pdbx_description
1 polymer ?
#
loop_
_entity_poly.entity_id
_entity_poly.type
_entity_poly.pdbx_seq_one_letter_code
_entity_poly.pdbx_strand_id
1 'polypeptide(L)'
;GSGPVCWEPAADPASPMARRGSRGPARPVVVRPAAGPARSAGHSARLDRHASLRSPRRRAVRAALLCCAGALCLAVGVLATLVAGREPCSRTWAGAFLDVGMGGRGAHAFAQPPADRGSVQERRIGQLLQREGHFCAFEGGLCRCLGTVSLHSWTGNWAMLRRVNHSVRCTTDAFGDDPRPHFAKFCSCWPGLPWPAAVVDGLNATLGRKLVPRIEIGAGGAGCSSEDDGAWTPCAIMGTRLDASILPDRLVPRLQAAEQQDVTLRKLDACHRLAGADRALRVLGVWPSSASLTPAPLKASSAPVCAVVYAPGRGPVWDGRAAVFCPTDPPNCLEGACECADEGHARVDVRSGRNGTAAACWACVPPEERQRAPEPVNRRTEPPATPARAAGRGAA
;
A
#
# COMPACT_ATOMS: atom_id res chain seq x y z
N GLY A 1 -38.66 -24.03 -35.36
CA GLY A 1 -39.04 -22.61 -35.27
C GLY A 1 -39.87 -22.45 -34.03
N SER A 2 -39.28 -21.91 -32.97
CA SER A 2 -39.92 -21.73 -31.68
C SER A 2 -39.10 -20.66 -30.96
N GLY A 3 -39.64 -19.44 -30.92
CA GLY A 3 -38.99 -18.26 -30.36
C GLY A 3 -38.97 -18.22 -28.83
N PRO A 4 -38.25 -17.27 -28.24
CA PRO A 4 -38.07 -17.18 -26.80
C PRO A 4 -39.28 -16.51 -26.10
N VAL A 5 -39.63 -17.05 -24.93
CA VAL A 5 -40.65 -16.54 -24.02
C VAL A 5 -40.05 -15.38 -23.21
N CYS A 6 -40.63 -14.19 -23.33
CA CYS A 6 -40.36 -13.05 -22.47
C CYS A 6 -41.05 -13.25 -21.11
N TRP A 7 -40.32 -12.99 -20.03
CA TRP A 7 -40.84 -12.96 -18.66
C TRP A 7 -40.92 -11.49 -18.21
N GLU A 8 -42.14 -11.00 -17.94
CA GLU A 8 -42.41 -9.76 -17.21
C GLU A 8 -42.52 -10.06 -15.71
N PRO A 9 -41.92 -9.27 -14.80
CA PRO A 9 -42.26 -9.33 -13.40
C PRO A 9 -43.45 -8.42 -13.08
N ALA A 10 -44.45 -9.02 -12.44
CA ALA A 10 -45.66 -8.39 -11.95
C ALA A 10 -45.40 -7.35 -10.84
N ALA A 11 -46.20 -6.29 -10.87
CA ALA A 11 -46.27 -5.23 -9.88
C ALA A 11 -47.23 -5.59 -8.72
N ASP A 12 -47.03 -4.84 -7.63
CA ASP A 12 -47.96 -4.51 -6.51
C ASP A 12 -48.12 -5.52 -5.34
N PRO A 13 -48.54 -5.09 -4.12
CA PRO A 13 -49.04 -3.75 -3.72
C PRO A 13 -48.45 -3.15 -2.43
N ALA A 14 -48.84 -1.89 -2.22
CA ALA A 14 -48.53 -1.00 -1.11
C ALA A 14 -49.20 -1.31 0.25
N SER A 15 -48.64 -0.64 1.28
CA SER A 15 -49.25 -0.15 2.55
C SER A 15 -49.39 -1.12 3.75
N PRO A 16 -49.42 -0.64 5.03
CA PRO A 16 -49.81 0.71 5.45
C PRO A 16 -48.98 1.42 6.56
N MET A 17 -49.31 2.70 6.68
CA MET A 17 -48.93 3.67 7.71
C MET A 17 -49.20 3.20 9.15
N ALA A 18 -48.29 3.54 10.08
CA ALA A 18 -48.58 3.55 11.52
C ALA A 18 -47.99 4.80 12.21
N ARG A 19 -48.90 5.74 12.49
CA ARG A 19 -49.08 6.60 13.68
C ARG A 19 -47.88 7.25 14.41
N ARG A 20 -47.95 8.58 14.40
CA ARG A 20 -47.66 9.58 15.46
C ARG A 20 -47.36 9.03 16.86
N GLY A 21 -46.23 9.47 17.41
CA GLY A 21 -45.95 9.51 18.84
C GLY A 21 -45.13 10.75 19.19
N SER A 22 -45.81 11.82 19.58
CA SER A 22 -45.25 13.05 20.14
C SER A 22 -44.84 12.87 21.60
N ARG A 23 -43.57 13.10 21.95
CA ARG A 23 -43.14 13.50 23.29
C ARG A 23 -42.03 14.54 23.19
N GLY A 24 -42.23 15.63 23.94
CA GLY A 24 -41.50 16.89 23.85
C GLY A 24 -40.11 16.91 24.50
N PRO A 25 -39.55 18.13 24.67
CA PRO A 25 -38.13 18.34 24.84
C PRO A 25 -37.66 18.14 26.29
N ALA A 26 -36.61 17.34 26.48
CA ALA A 26 -35.84 17.31 27.72
C ALA A 26 -34.78 18.42 27.69
N ARG A 27 -34.77 19.21 28.77
CA ARG A 27 -33.90 20.36 29.02
C ARG A 27 -32.40 20.00 29.02
N PRO A 28 -31.51 20.94 28.67
CA PRO A 28 -30.06 20.76 28.81
C PRO A 28 -29.62 20.82 30.28
N VAL A 29 -28.87 19.82 30.72
CA VAL A 29 -28.12 19.85 31.97
C VAL A 29 -26.85 20.65 31.74
N VAL A 30 -26.80 21.84 32.34
CA VAL A 30 -25.62 22.70 32.43
C VAL A 30 -24.66 22.09 33.46
N VAL A 31 -23.55 21.52 33.01
CA VAL A 31 -22.42 21.18 33.88
C VAL A 31 -21.44 22.35 33.86
N ARG A 32 -21.34 23.08 34.97
CA ARG A 32 -20.30 24.08 35.21
C ARG A 32 -18.96 23.35 35.48
N PRO A 33 -17.84 23.74 34.85
CA PRO A 33 -16.53 23.27 35.27
C PRO A 33 -16.10 24.00 36.56
N ALA A 34 -15.63 23.23 37.54
CA ALA A 34 -14.99 23.74 38.74
C ALA A 34 -13.62 24.33 38.39
N ALA A 35 -13.41 25.57 38.83
CA ALA A 35 -12.12 26.24 38.81
C ALA A 35 -11.16 25.57 39.82
N GLY A 36 -9.91 25.39 39.41
CA GLY A 36 -8.80 24.97 40.26
C GLY A 36 -7.46 25.52 39.72
N PRO A 37 -6.49 25.86 40.59
CA PRO A 37 -5.71 27.08 40.43
C PRO A 37 -4.36 26.91 39.71
N ALA A 38 -3.87 28.05 39.25
CA ALA A 38 -2.54 28.32 38.73
C ALA A 38 -1.41 27.85 39.66
N ARG A 39 -0.38 27.25 39.06
CA ARG A 39 1.00 27.28 39.58
C ARG A 39 1.99 27.55 38.44
N SER A 40 2.61 28.72 38.56
CA SER A 40 3.82 29.17 37.90
C SER A 40 5.09 28.62 38.60
N ALA A 41 6.22 28.79 37.92
CA ALA A 41 7.62 28.45 38.27
C ALA A 41 8.04 27.08 37.72
N GLY A 42 8.89 26.95 36.69
CA GLY A 42 10.07 27.74 36.36
C GLY A 42 11.28 26.93 36.83
N HIS A 43 11.98 26.24 35.92
CA HIS A 43 13.33 25.70 36.12
C HIS A 43 14.00 25.53 34.76
N SER A 44 14.91 26.46 34.45
CA SER A 44 15.96 26.29 33.44
C SER A 44 16.95 25.26 33.96
N ALA A 45 17.09 24.12 33.26
CA ALA A 45 18.18 23.19 33.46
C ALA A 45 19.08 23.19 32.22
N ARG A 46 20.23 23.85 32.38
CA ARG A 46 21.48 23.58 31.66
C ARG A 46 21.69 22.07 31.56
N LEU A 47 21.95 21.56 30.36
CA LEU A 47 22.56 20.25 30.18
C LEU A 47 23.90 20.42 29.49
N ASP A 48 24.90 19.99 30.25
CA ASP A 48 26.32 20.06 29.97
C ASP A 48 26.75 19.20 28.78
N ARG A 49 27.77 19.74 28.10
CA ARG A 49 28.61 19.03 27.14
C ARG A 49 29.37 17.92 27.86
N HIS A 50 29.14 16.67 27.48
CA HIS A 50 30.14 15.61 27.63
C HIS A 50 30.56 15.09 26.26
N ALA A 51 31.73 15.57 25.83
CA ALA A 51 32.51 14.98 24.75
C ALA A 51 33.01 13.60 25.21
N SER A 52 32.64 12.54 24.48
CA SER A 52 33.22 11.22 24.63
C SER A 52 34.12 10.92 23.43
N LEU A 53 35.42 11.07 23.65
CA LEU A 53 36.48 10.58 22.78
C LEU A 53 36.47 9.05 22.79
N ARG A 54 36.14 8.41 21.66
CA ARG A 54 36.44 6.99 21.42
C ARG A 54 37.51 6.87 20.34
N SER A 55 38.57 6.19 20.73
CA SER A 55 39.85 6.03 20.03
C SER A 55 39.77 5.14 18.77
N PRO A 56 40.61 5.40 17.74
CA PRO A 56 40.70 4.57 16.54
C PRO A 56 41.88 3.60 16.66
N ARG A 57 41.73 2.47 17.37
CA ARG A 57 42.79 1.43 17.40
C ARG A 57 42.33 -0.02 17.23
N ARG A 58 41.08 -0.28 16.86
CA ARG A 58 40.56 -1.66 16.68
C ARG A 58 40.09 -2.01 15.26
N ARG A 59 40.63 -1.36 14.22
CA ARG A 59 40.35 -1.72 12.81
C ARG A 59 41.53 -2.31 12.02
N ALA A 60 42.74 -2.31 12.57
CA ALA A 60 43.92 -2.80 11.84
C ALA A 60 44.21 -4.31 11.97
N VAL A 61 43.61 -5.04 12.92
CA VAL A 61 43.95 -6.45 13.17
C VAL A 61 43.08 -7.44 12.38
N ARG A 62 41.91 -7.02 11.87
CA ARG A 62 41.02 -7.91 11.08
C ARG A 62 41.34 -7.98 9.59
N ALA A 63 42.15 -7.06 9.05
CA ALA A 63 42.53 -7.09 7.63
C ALA A 63 43.71 -8.03 7.32
N ALA A 64 44.55 -8.36 8.30
CA ALA A 64 45.73 -9.22 8.08
C ALA A 64 45.42 -10.73 8.08
N LEU A 65 44.29 -11.16 8.66
CA LEU A 65 43.92 -12.58 8.75
C LEU A 65 43.16 -13.12 7.53
N LEU A 66 42.69 -12.25 6.63
CA LEU A 66 41.95 -12.64 5.43
C LEU A 66 42.83 -12.84 4.18
N CYS A 67 44.07 -12.35 4.17
CA CYS A 67 44.98 -12.56 3.03
C CYS A 67 45.68 -13.93 3.03
N CYS A 68 45.88 -14.58 4.19
CA CYS A 68 46.60 -15.87 4.24
C CYS A 68 45.74 -17.09 3.82
N ALA A 69 44.40 -16.98 3.84
CA ALA A 69 43.52 -18.08 3.44
C ALA A 69 43.35 -18.22 1.91
N GLY A 70 43.56 -17.13 1.15
CA GLY A 70 43.41 -17.13 -0.31
C GLY A 70 44.58 -17.80 -1.06
N ALA A 71 45.78 -17.78 -0.50
CA ALA A 71 46.98 -18.32 -1.15
C ALA A 71 47.06 -19.86 -1.11
N LEU A 72 46.37 -20.52 -0.16
CA LEU A 72 46.43 -21.98 -0.03
C LEU A 72 45.47 -22.72 -0.98
N CYS A 73 44.40 -22.08 -1.46
CA CYS A 73 43.44 -22.74 -2.37
C CYS A 73 43.90 -22.78 -3.83
N LEU A 74 44.78 -21.87 -4.25
CA LEU A 74 45.30 -21.87 -5.63
C LEU A 74 46.39 -22.93 -5.88
N ALA A 75 47.05 -23.44 -4.83
CA ALA A 75 48.08 -24.47 -4.97
C ALA A 75 47.50 -25.89 -5.15
N VAL A 76 46.27 -26.16 -4.69
CA VAL A 76 45.65 -27.50 -4.80
C VAL A 76 44.91 -27.70 -6.12
N GLY A 77 44.45 -26.62 -6.77
CA GLY A 77 43.74 -26.69 -8.06
C GLY A 77 44.63 -26.96 -9.27
N VAL A 78 45.94 -26.73 -9.18
CA VAL A 78 46.87 -26.85 -10.33
C VAL A 78 47.47 -28.27 -10.45
N LEU A 79 47.34 -29.13 -9.44
CA LEU A 79 47.81 -30.52 -9.54
C LEU A 79 46.79 -31.50 -10.14
N ALA A 80 45.52 -31.11 -10.29
CA ALA A 80 44.46 -32.01 -10.77
C ALA A 80 44.27 -32.02 -12.30
N THR A 81 44.95 -31.15 -13.05
CA THR A 81 44.79 -31.02 -14.51
C THR A 81 45.91 -31.66 -15.33
N LEU A 82 46.87 -32.37 -14.71
CA LEU A 82 48.03 -32.96 -15.40
C LEU A 82 47.98 -34.48 -15.64
N VAL A 83 46.86 -35.17 -15.39
CA VAL A 83 46.75 -36.64 -15.57
C VAL A 83 45.76 -37.10 -16.67
N ALA A 84 45.13 -36.19 -17.42
CA ALA A 84 44.27 -36.57 -18.53
C ALA A 84 44.97 -36.33 -19.89
N GLY A 85 45.85 -37.26 -20.28
CA GLY A 85 46.46 -37.29 -21.59
C GLY A 85 45.87 -38.40 -22.49
N ARG A 86 45.45 -37.98 -23.71
CA ARG A 86 45.40 -38.74 -24.99
C ARG A 86 44.46 -39.95 -25.09
N GLU A 87 43.76 -40.28 -26.17
CA GLU A 87 43.46 -39.74 -27.51
C GLU A 87 42.34 -40.66 -28.12
N PRO A 88 41.79 -40.41 -29.32
CA PRO A 88 40.43 -40.77 -29.71
C PRO A 88 40.32 -42.09 -30.51
N CYS A 89 39.12 -42.68 -30.55
CA CYS A 89 38.72 -43.55 -31.65
C CYS A 89 37.21 -43.57 -31.90
N SER A 90 36.88 -43.28 -33.15
CA SER A 90 35.61 -43.44 -33.85
C SER A 90 35.07 -44.87 -33.85
N ARG A 91 33.73 -45.00 -33.95
CA ARG A 91 32.95 -45.87 -34.88
C ARG A 91 31.71 -46.50 -34.22
N THR A 92 30.55 -46.00 -34.67
CA THR A 92 29.41 -46.77 -35.19
C THR A 92 29.30 -48.23 -34.77
N TRP A 93 28.29 -48.53 -33.94
CA TRP A 93 27.60 -49.82 -33.93
C TRP A 93 26.09 -49.56 -33.80
N ALA A 94 25.41 -49.56 -34.95
CA ALA A 94 24.00 -49.87 -35.06
C ALA A 94 23.94 -51.28 -35.66
N GLY A 95 23.31 -52.23 -34.99
CA GLY A 95 23.14 -53.57 -35.52
C GLY A 95 22.86 -54.63 -34.46
N ALA A 96 21.57 -54.99 -34.38
CA ALA A 96 21.06 -56.34 -34.17
C ALA A 96 21.54 -57.14 -32.93
N PHE A 97 20.61 -57.35 -31.99
CA PHE A 97 20.49 -58.66 -31.36
C PHE A 97 19.02 -59.11 -31.37
N LEU A 98 18.88 -60.36 -31.83
CA LEU A 98 17.66 -61.13 -32.03
C LEU A 98 17.01 -61.59 -30.73
N ASP A 99 15.73 -61.90 -30.88
CA ASP A 99 14.93 -62.88 -30.16
C ASP A 99 15.71 -63.91 -29.32
N VAL A 100 15.39 -63.93 -28.01
CA VAL A 100 15.46 -65.13 -27.18
C VAL A 100 14.14 -65.25 -26.43
N GLY A 101 13.31 -66.18 -26.88
CA GLY A 101 12.17 -66.68 -26.12
C GLY A 101 12.58 -67.84 -25.21
N MET A 102 12.40 -67.66 -23.90
CA MET A 102 12.10 -68.68 -22.88
C MET A 102 11.41 -67.92 -21.74
N GLY A 103 10.19 -68.22 -21.31
CA GLY A 103 9.75 -69.54 -20.84
C GLY A 103 10.21 -69.74 -19.40
N GLY A 104 9.58 -69.08 -18.42
CA GLY A 104 9.95 -69.24 -17.01
C GLY A 104 9.02 -68.53 -16.03
N ARG A 105 8.17 -69.30 -15.35
CA ARG A 105 7.33 -68.86 -14.24
C ARG A 105 8.22 -68.45 -13.08
N GLY A 106 8.03 -67.22 -12.59
CA GLY A 106 8.65 -66.71 -11.39
C GLY A 106 8.01 -65.38 -11.03
N ALA A 107 6.87 -65.43 -10.34
CA ALA A 107 6.24 -64.24 -9.77
C ALA A 107 7.12 -63.71 -8.63
N HIS A 108 8.17 -62.98 -8.99
CA HIS A 108 8.82 -62.05 -8.08
C HIS A 108 7.90 -60.84 -7.98
N ALA A 109 7.23 -60.73 -6.84
CA ALA A 109 6.63 -59.49 -6.40
C ALA A 109 7.75 -58.43 -6.36
N PHE A 110 7.85 -57.64 -7.42
CA PHE A 110 8.53 -56.35 -7.35
C PHE A 110 7.74 -55.55 -6.31
N ALA A 111 8.31 -55.47 -5.11
CA ALA A 111 7.91 -54.49 -4.13
C ALA A 111 7.92 -53.14 -4.85
N GLN A 112 6.73 -52.57 -5.05
CA GLN A 112 6.61 -51.16 -5.39
C GLN A 112 7.48 -50.40 -4.38
N PRO A 113 8.37 -49.49 -4.82
CA PRO A 113 9.02 -48.60 -3.89
C PRO A 113 7.90 -47.92 -3.08
N PRO A 114 8.03 -47.79 -1.76
CA PRO A 114 6.99 -47.17 -0.94
C PRO A 114 6.82 -45.72 -1.40
N ALA A 115 5.86 -45.51 -2.31
CA ALA A 115 5.12 -44.27 -2.35
C ALA A 115 4.52 -44.09 -0.96
N ASP A 116 4.57 -42.87 -0.46
CA ASP A 116 3.92 -42.46 0.79
C ASP A 116 4.76 -42.60 2.08
N ARG A 117 5.91 -41.90 2.10
CA ARG A 117 6.41 -41.25 3.33
C ARG A 117 6.74 -39.78 3.10
N GLY A 118 5.93 -39.11 2.26
CA GLY A 118 5.76 -37.67 2.37
C GLY A 118 5.21 -37.39 3.77
N SER A 119 6.03 -36.74 4.59
CA SER A 119 5.84 -36.67 6.04
C SER A 119 4.46 -36.11 6.40
N VAL A 120 3.85 -36.63 7.46
CA VAL A 120 2.63 -36.04 8.07
C VAL A 120 2.79 -34.54 8.34
N GLN A 121 4.04 -34.07 8.43
CA GLN A 121 4.45 -32.68 8.57
C GLN A 121 4.30 -31.84 7.28
N GLU A 122 4.56 -32.41 6.09
CA GLU A 122 4.27 -31.77 4.79
C GLU A 122 2.76 -31.58 4.57
N ARG A 123 1.94 -32.55 5.00
CA ARG A 123 0.48 -32.42 4.94
C ARG A 123 -0.04 -31.34 5.91
N ARG A 124 0.57 -31.18 7.10
CA ARG A 124 0.18 -30.14 8.07
C ARG A 124 0.64 -28.73 7.68
N ILE A 125 1.86 -28.57 7.16
CA ILE A 125 2.37 -27.28 6.70
C ILE A 125 1.63 -26.84 5.42
N GLY A 126 1.28 -27.81 4.55
CA GLY A 126 0.29 -27.62 3.50
C GLY A 126 -1.01 -27.06 4.07
N GLN A 127 -1.67 -27.76 4.99
CA GLN A 127 -3.01 -27.40 5.48
C GLN A 127 -3.13 -26.02 6.17
N LEU A 128 -2.06 -25.50 6.79
CA LEU A 128 -2.07 -24.18 7.42
C LEU A 128 -1.80 -23.03 6.43
N LEU A 129 -1.04 -23.29 5.34
CA LEU A 129 -0.84 -22.36 4.23
C LEU A 129 -1.94 -22.50 3.13
N GLN A 130 -2.70 -23.60 3.14
CA GLN A 130 -3.68 -24.00 2.12
C GLN A 130 -5.10 -23.49 2.31
N ARG A 131 -5.44 -22.78 3.40
CA ARG A 131 -6.87 -22.45 3.58
C ARG A 131 -7.42 -21.49 2.52
N GLU A 132 -6.58 -20.74 1.80
CA GLU A 132 -7.01 -19.97 0.61
C GLU A 132 -5.99 -19.97 -0.56
N GLY A 133 -4.70 -20.20 -0.30
CA GLY A 133 -3.67 -20.26 -1.34
C GLY A 133 -3.57 -21.66 -1.97
N HIS A 134 -3.59 -21.75 -3.30
CA HIS A 134 -3.42 -23.03 -4.00
C HIS A 134 -2.02 -23.18 -4.57
N PHE A 135 -1.46 -24.38 -4.50
CA PHE A 135 -0.21 -24.71 -5.19
C PHE A 135 -0.36 -24.48 -6.69
N CYS A 136 0.63 -23.83 -7.33
CA CYS A 136 0.58 -23.55 -8.77
C CYS A 136 1.79 -24.05 -9.56
N ALA A 137 3.00 -24.04 -9.01
CA ALA A 137 4.20 -24.47 -9.73
C ALA A 137 5.35 -24.82 -8.76
N PHE A 138 6.18 -25.79 -9.16
CA PHE A 138 7.52 -25.99 -8.57
C PHE A 138 8.52 -24.94 -9.09
N GLU A 139 9.68 -24.84 -8.44
CA GLU A 139 10.79 -23.97 -8.87
C GLU A 139 11.12 -24.15 -10.36
N GLY A 140 11.25 -23.04 -11.08
CA GLY A 140 11.47 -23.00 -12.54
C GLY A 140 10.18 -23.06 -13.39
N GLY A 141 9.07 -23.54 -12.83
CA GLY A 141 7.77 -23.63 -13.49
C GLY A 141 7.07 -22.29 -13.70
N LEU A 142 5.98 -22.29 -14.47
CA LEU A 142 5.15 -21.10 -14.71
C LEU A 142 3.88 -21.15 -13.83
N CYS A 143 3.75 -20.24 -12.89
CA CYS A 143 2.54 -20.09 -12.07
C CYS A 143 1.58 -19.11 -12.75
N ARG A 144 0.41 -19.58 -13.20
CA ARG A 144 -0.67 -18.71 -13.70
C ARG A 144 -1.52 -18.26 -12.52
N CYS A 145 -1.43 -16.97 -12.19
CA CYS A 145 -2.09 -16.38 -11.03
C CYS A 145 -2.47 -14.94 -11.33
N LEU A 146 -3.74 -14.62 -11.08
CA LEU A 146 -4.21 -13.26 -10.91
C LEU A 146 -4.41 -13.04 -9.42
N GLY A 147 -3.47 -12.36 -8.77
CA GLY A 147 -3.50 -12.16 -7.33
C GLY A 147 -2.10 -12.04 -6.75
N THR A 148 -1.94 -12.47 -5.51
CA THR A 148 -0.65 -12.54 -4.84
C THR A 148 -0.06 -13.93 -5.03
N VAL A 149 1.19 -14.03 -5.49
CA VAL A 149 1.93 -15.29 -5.49
C VAL A 149 2.92 -15.26 -4.33
N SER A 150 3.02 -16.38 -3.61
CA SER A 150 4.08 -16.63 -2.65
C SER A 150 5.07 -17.67 -3.17
N LEU A 151 6.36 -17.33 -3.17
CA LEU A 151 7.46 -18.29 -3.34
C LEU A 151 7.87 -18.80 -1.96
N HIS A 152 7.54 -20.04 -1.64
CA HIS A 152 7.92 -20.70 -0.39
C HIS A 152 9.19 -21.51 -0.58
N SER A 153 9.96 -21.68 0.50
CA SER A 153 10.86 -22.83 0.58
C SER A 153 10.12 -24.04 1.14
N TRP A 154 10.60 -25.24 0.81
CA TRP A 154 10.02 -26.50 1.30
C TRP A 154 9.94 -26.60 2.84
N THR A 155 10.87 -25.94 3.54
CA THR A 155 10.90 -25.87 5.01
C THR A 155 9.79 -24.98 5.61
N GLY A 156 9.06 -24.21 4.81
CA GLY A 156 7.85 -23.46 5.19
C GLY A 156 8.06 -22.22 6.06
N ASN A 157 9.24 -22.00 6.63
CA ASN A 157 9.53 -20.90 7.56
C ASN A 157 9.92 -19.57 6.90
N TRP A 158 9.66 -19.40 5.60
CA TRP A 158 9.84 -18.14 4.85
C TRP A 158 9.05 -18.21 3.55
N ALA A 159 8.65 -17.04 3.06
CA ALA A 159 8.12 -16.87 1.72
C ALA A 159 8.60 -15.54 1.14
N MET A 160 8.64 -15.42 -0.19
CA MET A 160 8.55 -14.13 -0.85
C MET A 160 7.17 -13.92 -1.42
N LEU A 161 6.68 -12.68 -1.46
CA LEU A 161 5.35 -12.32 -1.94
C LEU A 161 5.47 -11.32 -3.09
N ARG A 162 4.67 -11.51 -4.14
CA ARG A 162 4.59 -10.56 -5.26
C ARG A 162 3.17 -10.53 -5.83
N ARG A 163 2.69 -9.34 -6.21
CA ARG A 163 1.46 -9.21 -6.99
C ARG A 163 1.72 -9.58 -8.45
N VAL A 164 0.84 -10.41 -9.00
CA VAL A 164 0.94 -10.93 -10.36
C VAL A 164 -0.41 -10.74 -11.06
N ASN A 165 -0.39 -10.18 -12.27
CA ASN A 165 -1.63 -9.91 -13.03
C ASN A 165 -2.07 -11.10 -13.89
N HIS A 166 -1.15 -11.99 -14.30
CA HIS A 166 -1.48 -13.14 -15.15
C HIS A 166 -0.63 -14.38 -14.83
N SER A 167 0.69 -14.26 -14.93
CA SER A 167 1.60 -15.38 -14.65
C SER A 167 2.97 -14.88 -14.22
N VAL A 168 3.67 -15.70 -13.46
CA VAL A 168 5.04 -15.45 -13.00
C VAL A 168 5.85 -16.73 -13.09
N ARG A 169 7.14 -16.64 -13.44
CA ARG A 169 8.04 -17.78 -13.29
C ARG A 169 8.30 -18.00 -11.80
N CYS A 170 8.20 -19.25 -11.36
CA CYS A 170 8.45 -19.61 -9.99
C CYS A 170 9.96 -19.71 -9.73
N THR A 171 10.66 -18.58 -9.81
CA THR A 171 12.11 -18.48 -9.63
C THR A 171 12.43 -17.35 -8.68
N THR A 172 13.56 -17.41 -7.99
CA THR A 172 14.01 -16.35 -7.09
C THR A 172 14.12 -15.01 -7.80
N ASP A 173 14.68 -14.98 -9.01
CA ASP A 173 14.84 -13.76 -9.82
C ASP A 173 13.51 -13.02 -10.07
N ALA A 174 12.40 -13.75 -10.11
CA ALA A 174 11.08 -13.16 -10.28
C ALA A 174 10.51 -12.55 -8.98
N PHE A 175 11.14 -12.79 -7.82
CA PHE A 175 10.72 -12.30 -6.51
C PHE A 175 11.79 -11.44 -5.82
N GLY A 176 13.05 -11.49 -6.27
CA GLY A 176 14.18 -10.75 -5.73
C GLY A 176 15.37 -11.65 -5.42
N ASP A 177 16.23 -11.22 -4.49
CA ASP A 177 17.36 -12.02 -4.05
C ASP A 177 16.90 -13.23 -3.22
N ASP A 178 17.52 -14.39 -3.43
CA ASP A 178 17.23 -15.60 -2.66
C ASP A 178 17.85 -15.51 -1.26
N PRO A 179 17.05 -15.35 -0.19
CA PRO A 179 17.60 -15.34 1.16
C PRO A 179 17.94 -16.74 1.66
N ARG A 180 17.53 -17.81 0.95
CA ARG A 180 17.79 -19.21 1.31
C ARG A 180 18.25 -20.03 0.10
N PRO A 181 19.49 -19.80 -0.34
CA PRO A 181 20.08 -20.59 -1.41
C PRO A 181 20.11 -22.07 -1.03
N HIS A 182 20.06 -22.93 -2.05
CA HIS A 182 20.13 -24.40 -1.95
C HIS A 182 18.89 -25.11 -1.36
N PHE A 183 17.83 -24.39 -1.00
CA PHE A 183 16.55 -25.00 -0.65
C PHE A 183 15.60 -25.02 -1.84
N ALA A 184 14.93 -26.17 -2.03
CA ALA A 184 13.88 -26.32 -3.03
C ALA A 184 12.72 -25.37 -2.73
N LYS A 185 12.20 -24.74 -3.80
CA LYS A 185 11.12 -23.75 -3.70
C LYS A 185 9.88 -24.18 -4.48
N PHE A 186 8.75 -23.60 -4.10
CA PHE A 186 7.50 -23.77 -4.82
C PHE A 186 6.64 -22.51 -4.70
N CYS A 187 5.72 -22.34 -5.64
CA CYS A 187 4.81 -21.21 -5.65
C CYS A 187 3.39 -21.62 -5.29
N SER A 188 2.74 -20.76 -4.51
CA SER A 188 1.30 -20.80 -4.26
C SER A 188 0.66 -19.48 -4.70
N CYS A 189 -0.56 -19.57 -5.22
CA CYS A 189 -1.34 -18.43 -5.69
C CYS A 189 -2.48 -18.15 -4.74
N TRP A 190 -2.60 -16.89 -4.34
CA TRP A 190 -3.72 -16.32 -3.60
C TRP A 190 -4.52 -15.46 -4.56
N PRO A 191 -5.68 -15.93 -5.06
CA PRO A 191 -6.48 -15.19 -6.01
C PRO A 191 -6.81 -13.79 -5.51
N GLY A 192 -6.78 -12.83 -6.43
CA GLY A 192 -7.11 -11.44 -6.21
C GLY A 192 -7.97 -10.90 -7.36
N LEU A 193 -8.30 -9.61 -7.28
CA LEU A 193 -9.12 -8.97 -8.31
C LEU A 193 -8.27 -8.49 -9.49
N PRO A 194 -8.83 -8.40 -10.71
CA PRO A 194 -8.18 -7.72 -11.83
C PRO A 194 -8.31 -6.21 -11.64
N TRP A 195 -7.46 -5.62 -10.79
CA TRP A 195 -7.46 -4.18 -10.56
C TRP A 195 -7.22 -3.43 -11.87
N PRO A 196 -8.15 -2.58 -12.35
CA PRO A 196 -8.02 -1.89 -13.62
C PRO A 196 -6.91 -0.84 -13.56
N ALA A 197 -6.43 -0.40 -14.73
CA ALA A 197 -5.40 0.63 -14.84
C ALA A 197 -5.74 1.88 -14.02
N ALA A 198 -7.01 2.32 -13.99
CA ALA A 198 -7.43 3.47 -13.20
C ALA A 198 -7.14 3.33 -11.69
N VAL A 199 -7.27 2.12 -11.12
CA VAL A 199 -6.92 1.86 -9.70
C VAL A 199 -5.40 1.93 -9.51
N VAL A 200 -4.66 1.32 -10.43
CA VAL A 200 -3.19 1.30 -10.43
C VAL A 200 -2.63 2.72 -10.54
N ASP A 201 -3.17 3.53 -11.45
CA ASP A 201 -2.79 4.93 -11.69
C ASP A 201 -3.17 5.83 -10.52
N GLY A 202 -4.37 5.66 -9.95
CA GLY A 202 -4.81 6.37 -8.77
C GLY A 202 -3.95 6.09 -7.53
N LEU A 203 -3.56 4.82 -7.33
CA LEU A 203 -2.59 4.44 -6.31
C LEU A 203 -1.21 5.06 -6.57
N ASN A 204 -0.72 5.00 -7.80
CA ASN A 204 0.55 5.61 -8.18
C ASN A 204 0.56 7.13 -7.95
N ALA A 205 -0.54 7.82 -8.26
CA ALA A 205 -0.70 9.25 -7.95
C ALA A 205 -0.70 9.51 -6.43
N THR A 206 -1.37 8.66 -5.66
CA THR A 206 -1.40 8.72 -4.19
C THR A 206 0.02 8.56 -3.61
N LEU A 207 0.75 7.54 -4.06
CA LEU A 207 2.13 7.26 -3.65
C LEU A 207 3.12 8.33 -4.13
N GLY A 208 2.90 8.87 -5.33
CA GLY A 208 3.68 9.98 -5.89
C GLY A 208 3.61 11.24 -5.04
N ARG A 209 2.45 11.49 -4.42
CA ARG A 209 2.23 12.56 -3.41
C ARG A 209 2.81 12.24 -2.03
N LYS A 210 3.53 11.12 -1.88
CA LYS A 210 4.09 10.61 -0.60
C LYS A 210 3.03 10.35 0.47
N LEU A 211 1.80 10.08 0.06
CA LEU A 211 0.72 9.67 0.95
C LEU A 211 0.81 8.17 1.23
N VAL A 212 0.43 7.76 2.44
CA VAL A 212 0.29 6.35 2.83
C VAL A 212 -1.12 5.89 2.44
N PRO A 213 -1.28 4.88 1.57
CA PRO A 213 -2.58 4.29 1.30
C PRO A 213 -3.08 3.50 2.51
N ARG A 214 -4.22 3.90 3.05
CA ARG A 214 -4.96 3.17 4.08
C ARG A 214 -6.22 2.57 3.44
N ILE A 215 -6.44 1.29 3.65
CA ILE A 215 -7.56 0.55 3.05
C ILE A 215 -8.62 0.36 4.11
N GLU A 216 -9.88 0.62 3.75
CA GLU A 216 -11.04 0.45 4.63
C GLU A 216 -12.12 -0.36 3.93
N ILE A 217 -12.92 -1.09 4.72
CA ILE A 217 -14.00 -1.97 4.30
C ILE A 217 -15.31 -1.35 4.77
N GLY A 218 -16.31 -1.27 3.89
CA GLY A 218 -17.58 -0.61 4.21
C GLY A 218 -18.80 -1.32 3.62
N ALA A 219 -19.98 -0.77 3.89
CA ALA A 219 -21.22 -1.21 3.26
C ALA A 219 -21.15 -1.03 1.73
N GLY A 220 -21.85 -1.87 0.96
CA GLY A 220 -21.74 -1.88 -0.51
C GLY A 220 -22.07 -0.56 -1.22
N GLY A 221 -22.93 0.27 -0.64
CA GLY A 221 -23.29 1.59 -1.16
C GLY A 221 -22.48 2.75 -0.58
N ALA A 222 -21.57 2.49 0.37
CA ALA A 222 -20.81 3.55 1.02
C ALA A 222 -19.82 4.19 0.03
N GLY A 223 -19.76 5.52 0.05
CA GLY A 223 -18.88 6.35 -0.76
C GLY A 223 -17.78 7.04 0.04
N CYS A 224 -17.31 8.15 -0.53
CA CYS A 224 -16.28 9.03 0.03
C CYS A 224 -16.85 10.35 0.57
N SER A 225 -18.14 10.43 0.86
CA SER A 225 -18.73 11.62 1.50
C SER A 225 -18.62 11.55 3.02
N SER A 226 -18.82 12.70 3.68
CA SER A 226 -18.81 12.79 5.15
C SER A 226 -19.97 12.02 5.79
N GLU A 227 -21.11 11.86 5.09
CA GLU A 227 -22.24 11.06 5.61
C GLU A 227 -21.89 9.57 5.75
N ASP A 228 -20.96 9.08 4.92
CA ASP A 228 -20.57 7.68 4.88
C ASP A 228 -19.44 7.32 5.87
N ASP A 229 -18.83 8.29 6.55
CA ASP A 229 -17.64 8.04 7.38
C ASP A 229 -17.86 7.00 8.50
N GLY A 230 -19.08 6.92 9.02
CA GLY A 230 -19.46 5.90 10.02
C GLY A 230 -19.68 4.50 9.45
N ALA A 231 -19.73 4.35 8.12
CA ALA A 231 -19.97 3.07 7.44
C ALA A 231 -18.68 2.28 7.15
N TRP A 232 -17.51 2.83 7.48
CA TRP A 232 -16.21 2.26 7.16
C TRP A 232 -15.50 1.70 8.39
N THR A 233 -14.79 0.58 8.19
CA THR A 233 -13.94 -0.07 9.18
C THR A 233 -12.55 -0.26 8.58
N PRO A 234 -11.46 0.09 9.27
CA PRO A 234 -10.13 -0.10 8.71
C PRO A 234 -9.79 -1.57 8.48
N CYS A 235 -9.18 -1.85 7.33
CA CYS A 235 -8.59 -3.14 7.06
C CYS A 235 -7.20 -3.21 7.72
N ALA A 236 -7.17 -3.66 8.97
CA ALA A 236 -5.97 -3.74 9.80
C ALA A 236 -5.06 -4.96 9.49
N ILE A 237 -4.98 -5.37 8.22
CA ILE A 237 -4.02 -6.39 7.81
C ILE A 237 -2.65 -5.71 7.72
N MET A 238 -1.66 -6.27 8.42
CA MET A 238 -0.30 -5.80 8.29
C MET A 238 0.20 -6.06 6.87
N GLY A 239 0.81 -5.03 6.25
CA GLY A 239 1.57 -5.24 5.03
C GLY A 239 2.68 -6.25 5.26
N THR A 240 3.09 -6.93 4.21
CA THR A 240 4.28 -7.77 4.20
C THR A 240 5.17 -7.30 3.07
N ARG A 241 6.48 -7.22 3.28
CA ARG A 241 7.43 -6.91 2.21
C ARG A 241 7.51 -8.05 1.19
N LEU A 242 8.32 -7.84 0.15
CA LEU A 242 8.62 -8.89 -0.82
C LEU A 242 9.19 -10.14 -0.15
N ASP A 243 9.99 -10.02 0.91
CA ASP A 243 10.54 -11.15 1.70
C ASP A 243 9.58 -11.73 2.75
N ALA A 244 8.28 -11.39 2.65
CA ALA A 244 7.21 -11.69 3.60
C ALA A 244 7.44 -11.19 5.04
N SER A 245 8.47 -10.38 5.29
CA SER A 245 8.61 -9.74 6.59
C SER A 245 7.44 -8.79 6.85
N ILE A 246 6.92 -8.81 8.08
CA ILE A 246 5.83 -7.93 8.50
C ILE A 246 6.32 -6.48 8.39
N LEU A 247 5.58 -5.68 7.62
CA LEU A 247 5.84 -4.28 7.39
C LEU A 247 4.73 -3.44 8.05
N PRO A 248 5.02 -2.76 9.16
CA PRO A 248 4.12 -1.75 9.70
C PRO A 248 3.83 -0.68 8.64
N ASP A 249 2.57 -0.25 8.52
CA ASP A 249 2.14 0.73 7.50
C ASP A 249 3.00 2.02 7.52
N ARG A 250 3.48 2.45 8.70
CA ARG A 250 4.40 3.59 8.85
C ARG A 250 5.74 3.46 8.12
N LEU A 251 6.14 2.24 7.75
CA LEU A 251 7.38 1.97 7.02
C LEU A 251 7.16 1.89 5.51
N VAL A 252 5.91 1.81 5.04
CA VAL A 252 5.59 1.77 3.60
C VAL A 252 6.21 2.95 2.85
N PRO A 253 6.14 4.22 3.32
CA PRO A 253 6.75 5.36 2.63
C PRO A 253 8.27 5.25 2.39
N ARG A 254 8.96 4.38 3.13
CA ARG A 254 10.41 4.18 3.02
C ARG A 254 10.80 3.17 1.94
N LEU A 255 9.84 2.42 1.43
CA LEU A 255 10.07 1.47 0.34
C LEU A 255 10.21 2.21 -1.00
N GLN A 256 10.70 1.51 -2.03
CA GLN A 256 10.67 2.04 -3.39
C GLN A 256 9.23 2.12 -3.89
N ALA A 257 8.93 3.05 -4.81
CA ALA A 257 7.55 3.29 -5.28
C ALA A 257 6.87 2.02 -5.82
N ALA A 258 7.61 1.19 -6.59
CA ALA A 258 7.11 -0.08 -7.09
C ALA A 258 6.78 -1.09 -5.96
N GLU A 259 7.61 -1.15 -4.91
CA GLU A 259 7.38 -2.00 -3.74
C GLU A 259 6.20 -1.48 -2.89
N GLN A 260 6.04 -0.15 -2.76
CA GLN A 260 4.87 0.45 -2.10
C GLN A 260 3.57 0.07 -2.81
N GLN A 261 3.56 0.16 -4.14
CA GLN A 261 2.42 -0.21 -4.96
C GLN A 261 2.10 -1.70 -4.84
N ASP A 262 3.10 -2.57 -4.95
CA ASP A 262 2.94 -4.02 -4.79
C ASP A 262 2.33 -4.38 -3.43
N VAL A 263 2.91 -3.87 -2.34
CA VAL A 263 2.40 -4.06 -0.97
C VAL A 263 0.94 -3.60 -0.85
N THR A 264 0.60 -2.44 -1.43
CA THR A 264 -0.75 -1.88 -1.38
C THR A 264 -1.76 -2.73 -2.16
N LEU A 265 -1.41 -3.18 -3.36
CA LEU A 265 -2.28 -4.05 -4.16
C LEU A 265 -2.49 -5.42 -3.52
N ARG A 266 -1.45 -5.99 -2.89
CA ARG A 266 -1.58 -7.23 -2.11
C ARG A 266 -2.48 -7.05 -0.89
N LYS A 267 -2.37 -5.91 -0.21
CA LYS A 267 -3.26 -5.56 0.89
C LYS A 267 -4.71 -5.42 0.41
N LEU A 268 -4.95 -4.79 -0.75
CA LEU A 268 -6.29 -4.71 -1.36
C LEU A 268 -6.89 -6.08 -1.65
N ASP A 269 -6.13 -7.00 -2.24
CA ASP A 269 -6.59 -8.38 -2.48
C ASP A 269 -6.98 -9.07 -1.15
N ALA A 270 -6.12 -8.96 -0.14
CA ALA A 270 -6.36 -9.56 1.16
C ALA A 270 -7.59 -8.96 1.86
N CYS A 271 -7.74 -7.63 1.82
CA CYS A 271 -8.90 -6.94 2.38
C CYS A 271 -10.20 -7.32 1.66
N HIS A 272 -10.17 -7.47 0.33
CA HIS A 272 -11.33 -7.91 -0.43
C HIS A 272 -11.77 -9.32 -0.03
N ARG A 273 -10.83 -10.26 0.09
CA ARG A 273 -11.12 -11.63 0.53
C ARG A 273 -11.71 -11.66 1.95
N LEU A 274 -11.15 -10.89 2.88
CA LEU A 274 -11.68 -10.81 4.25
C LEU A 274 -13.06 -10.16 4.31
N ALA A 275 -13.31 -9.15 3.46
CA ALA A 275 -14.56 -8.42 3.45
C ALA A 275 -15.72 -9.23 2.85
N GLY A 276 -15.43 -10.04 1.84
CA GLY A 276 -16.45 -10.71 1.02
C GLY A 276 -16.94 -9.83 -0.14
N ALA A 277 -17.65 -10.43 -1.09
CA ALA A 277 -18.08 -9.79 -2.34
C ALA A 277 -19.14 -8.69 -2.15
N ASP A 278 -19.90 -8.71 -1.05
CA ASP A 278 -21.00 -7.79 -0.76
C ASP A 278 -20.56 -6.51 -0.03
N ARG A 279 -19.25 -6.32 0.15
CA ARG A 279 -18.67 -5.17 0.84
C ARG A 279 -17.93 -4.26 -0.14
N ALA A 280 -17.96 -2.96 0.14
CA ALA A 280 -17.15 -1.99 -0.59
C ALA A 280 -15.75 -1.89 0.02
N LEU A 281 -14.78 -1.49 -0.79
CA LEU A 281 -13.45 -1.09 -0.35
C LEU A 281 -13.19 0.34 -0.76
N ARG A 282 -12.55 1.11 0.13
CA ARG A 282 -11.97 2.41 -0.20
C ARG A 282 -10.50 2.50 0.15
N VAL A 283 -9.80 3.38 -0.55
CA VAL A 283 -8.44 3.80 -0.23
C VAL A 283 -8.46 5.26 0.20
N LEU A 284 -7.88 5.52 1.36
CA LEU A 284 -7.57 6.86 1.85
C LEU A 284 -6.07 7.10 1.67
N GLY A 285 -5.69 8.19 1.02
CA GLY A 285 -4.30 8.65 0.98
C GLY A 285 -4.06 9.61 2.14
N VAL A 286 -3.32 9.18 3.16
CA VAL A 286 -3.08 9.98 4.37
C VAL A 286 -1.62 10.40 4.50
N TRP A 287 -1.36 11.53 5.15
CA TRP A 287 0.01 11.94 5.41
C TRP A 287 0.71 10.94 6.36
N PRO A 288 2.01 10.66 6.18
CA PRO A 288 2.74 9.74 7.06
C PRO A 288 2.69 10.13 8.55
N SER A 289 2.64 11.43 8.86
CA SER A 289 2.46 11.95 10.22
C SER A 289 1.09 11.63 10.81
N SER A 290 0.06 11.55 9.97
CA SER A 290 -1.33 11.25 10.32
C SER A 290 -1.64 9.75 10.22
N ALA A 291 -0.74 8.94 9.67
CA ALA A 291 -0.85 7.48 9.57
C ALA A 291 -0.68 6.79 10.93
N SER A 292 -1.19 7.40 12.00
CA SER A 292 -1.27 6.79 13.31
C SER A 292 -2.06 5.49 13.19
N LEU A 293 -1.62 4.47 13.92
CA LEU A 293 -2.24 3.13 13.94
C LEU A 293 -3.59 3.13 14.70
N THR A 294 -4.31 4.26 14.71
CA THR A 294 -5.60 4.31 15.37
C THR A 294 -6.55 3.34 14.68
N PRO A 295 -7.15 2.42 15.45
CA PRO A 295 -8.11 1.47 14.91
C PRO A 295 -9.44 2.14 14.53
N ALA A 296 -9.61 3.43 14.85
CA ALA A 296 -10.77 4.20 14.44
C ALA A 296 -10.70 4.53 12.94
N PRO A 297 -11.82 4.42 12.19
CA PRO A 297 -11.88 4.87 10.80
C PRO A 297 -11.53 6.34 10.68
N LEU A 298 -10.87 6.71 9.58
CA LEU A 298 -10.57 8.11 9.31
C LEU A 298 -11.72 8.74 8.54
N LYS A 299 -11.98 10.01 8.83
CA LYS A 299 -12.96 10.79 8.08
C LYS A 299 -12.43 11.02 6.67
N ALA A 300 -13.26 10.84 5.66
CA ALA A 300 -12.91 11.10 4.26
C ALA A 300 -12.39 12.55 4.09
N SER A 301 -13.00 13.49 4.81
CA SER A 301 -12.62 14.91 4.79
C SER A 301 -11.23 15.20 5.36
N SER A 302 -10.65 14.26 6.13
CA SER A 302 -9.31 14.38 6.71
C SER A 302 -8.20 13.81 5.83
N ALA A 303 -8.54 13.14 4.73
CA ALA A 303 -7.60 12.42 3.86
C ALA A 303 -7.49 13.08 2.47
N PRO A 304 -6.33 13.62 2.05
CA PRO A 304 -6.13 14.26 0.74
C PRO A 304 -6.49 13.45 -0.51
N VAL A 305 -6.74 12.15 -0.34
CA VAL A 305 -7.32 11.26 -1.34
C VAL A 305 -8.33 10.38 -0.63
N CYS A 306 -9.55 10.30 -1.17
CA CYS A 306 -10.49 9.23 -0.87
C CYS A 306 -11.00 8.67 -2.19
N ALA A 307 -10.87 7.36 -2.38
CA ALA A 307 -11.41 6.67 -3.54
C ALA A 307 -12.06 5.35 -3.16
N VAL A 308 -13.29 5.13 -3.62
CA VAL A 308 -13.88 3.78 -3.59
C VAL A 308 -13.18 2.98 -4.67
N VAL A 309 -12.53 1.89 -4.26
CA VAL A 309 -11.73 1.04 -5.15
C VAL A 309 -12.45 -0.24 -5.56
N TYR A 310 -13.47 -0.63 -4.80
CA TYR A 310 -14.36 -1.74 -5.13
C TYR A 310 -15.75 -1.43 -4.60
N ALA A 311 -16.77 -1.63 -5.42
CA ALA A 311 -18.16 -1.55 -5.00
C ALA A 311 -18.93 -2.80 -5.48
N PRO A 312 -19.73 -3.45 -4.63
CA PRO A 312 -20.63 -4.52 -5.05
C PRO A 312 -21.50 -4.07 -6.24
N GLY A 313 -21.66 -4.94 -7.24
CA GLY A 313 -22.39 -4.64 -8.47
C GLY A 313 -21.62 -3.83 -9.52
N ARG A 314 -20.64 -2.99 -9.14
CA ARG A 314 -19.75 -2.29 -10.09
C ARG A 314 -18.40 -2.99 -10.28
N GLY A 315 -17.95 -3.74 -9.28
CA GLY A 315 -16.65 -4.39 -9.26
C GLY A 315 -15.49 -3.42 -8.94
N PRO A 316 -14.26 -3.76 -9.35
CA PRO A 316 -13.10 -2.88 -9.21
C PRO A 316 -13.26 -1.59 -10.01
N VAL A 317 -13.14 -0.44 -9.35
CA VAL A 317 -13.29 0.90 -9.96
C VAL A 317 -12.33 1.85 -9.25
N TRP A 318 -11.97 2.98 -9.84
CA TRP A 318 -11.36 4.08 -9.08
C TRP A 318 -12.33 5.25 -9.08
N ASP A 319 -13.22 5.27 -8.08
CA ASP A 319 -14.22 6.31 -7.90
C ASP A 319 -13.73 7.27 -6.82
N GLY A 320 -12.77 8.11 -7.23
CA GLY A 320 -12.05 9.03 -6.37
C GLY A 320 -12.64 10.43 -6.40
N ARG A 321 -12.77 11.05 -5.22
CA ARG A 321 -12.81 12.51 -5.14
C ARG A 321 -11.37 12.99 -5.06
N ALA A 322 -10.93 13.75 -6.06
CA ALA A 322 -9.68 14.51 -5.98
C ALA A 322 -9.90 15.74 -5.09
N ALA A 323 -10.18 15.53 -3.80
CA ALA A 323 -10.26 16.62 -2.84
C ALA A 323 -8.84 17.06 -2.49
N VAL A 324 -8.31 18.03 -3.24
CA VAL A 324 -7.12 18.76 -2.80
C VAL A 324 -7.59 19.64 -1.66
N PHE A 325 -7.19 19.35 -0.41
CA PHE A 325 -7.58 20.23 0.69
C PHE A 325 -6.70 21.46 0.76
N CYS A 326 -7.28 22.65 0.91
CA CYS A 326 -6.49 23.84 1.14
C CYS A 326 -5.88 23.77 2.54
N PRO A 327 -4.62 24.18 2.72
CA PRO A 327 -4.01 24.29 4.04
C PRO A 327 -4.82 25.23 4.95
N THR A 328 -4.92 24.85 6.21
CA THR A 328 -5.60 25.63 7.25
C THR A 328 -4.67 26.60 7.98
N ASP A 329 -3.35 26.44 7.82
CA ASP A 329 -2.32 27.26 8.48
C ASP A 329 -1.64 28.24 7.50
N PRO A 330 -1.88 29.55 7.62
CA PRO A 330 -1.05 30.58 6.98
C PRO A 330 0.41 30.46 7.45
N PRO A 331 1.42 30.64 6.57
CA PRO A 331 1.37 31.23 5.23
C PRO A 331 1.20 30.20 4.10
N ASN A 332 0.95 28.93 4.42
CA ASN A 332 0.86 27.89 3.41
C ASN A 332 -0.48 28.06 2.67
N CYS A 333 -0.42 28.12 1.34
CA CYS A 333 -1.60 28.19 0.48
C CYS A 333 -1.31 27.44 -0.83
N LEU A 334 -2.36 26.96 -1.49
CA LEU A 334 -2.24 26.18 -2.73
C LEU A 334 -2.64 27.03 -3.92
N GLU A 335 -1.85 26.96 -4.99
CA GLU A 335 -2.10 27.69 -6.23
C GLU A 335 -3.13 26.99 -7.15
N GLY A 336 -3.66 25.83 -6.72
CA GLY A 336 -4.68 25.06 -7.43
C GLY A 336 -6.05 25.11 -6.76
N ALA A 337 -7.08 24.62 -7.47
CA ALA A 337 -8.40 24.42 -6.90
C ALA A 337 -8.30 23.45 -5.71
N CYS A 338 -8.80 23.90 -4.56
CA CYS A 338 -8.83 23.10 -3.35
C CYS A 338 -10.14 23.33 -2.58
N GLU A 339 -10.46 22.40 -1.69
CA GLU A 339 -11.63 22.40 -0.81
C GLU A 339 -11.20 22.49 0.66
N CYS A 340 -12.06 22.94 1.55
CA CYS A 340 -11.74 22.90 2.97
C CYS A 340 -12.08 21.54 3.57
N ALA A 341 -11.12 20.98 4.32
CA ALA A 341 -11.29 19.69 5.01
C ALA A 341 -12.42 19.74 6.04
N ASP A 342 -12.60 20.91 6.66
CA ASP A 342 -13.68 21.17 7.60
C ASP A 342 -14.76 22.02 6.93
N GLU A 343 -16.00 21.55 6.98
CA GLU A 343 -17.18 22.26 6.44
C GLU A 343 -17.41 23.63 7.08
N GLY A 344 -16.90 23.85 8.29
CA GLY A 344 -16.94 25.14 8.97
C GLY A 344 -15.94 26.16 8.44
N HIS A 345 -14.89 25.73 7.71
CA HIS A 345 -13.87 26.64 7.20
C HIS A 345 -14.26 27.17 5.82
N ALA A 346 -14.01 28.47 5.62
CA ALA A 346 -14.22 29.10 4.33
C ALA A 346 -12.91 29.10 3.54
N ARG A 347 -12.99 28.77 2.25
CA ARG A 347 -11.87 28.94 1.33
C ARG A 347 -11.67 30.43 1.06
N VAL A 348 -10.47 30.93 1.32
CA VAL A 348 -10.09 32.33 1.12
C VAL A 348 -8.84 32.42 0.25
N ASP A 349 -8.81 33.38 -0.67
CA ASP A 349 -7.61 33.73 -1.44
C ASP A 349 -6.72 34.63 -0.59
N VAL A 350 -5.62 34.06 -0.10
CA VAL A 350 -4.67 34.73 0.80
C VAL A 350 -3.91 35.85 0.07
N ARG A 351 -3.81 35.81 -1.26
CA ARG A 351 -3.01 36.76 -2.06
C ARG A 351 -3.81 37.85 -2.75
N SER A 352 -5.15 37.83 -2.68
CA SER A 352 -6.04 38.82 -3.31
C SER A 352 -5.74 40.29 -2.94
N GLY A 353 -4.97 40.56 -1.87
CA GLY A 353 -4.65 41.92 -1.42
C GLY A 353 -3.30 42.52 -1.89
N ARG A 354 -2.39 41.74 -2.49
CA ARG A 354 -1.04 42.23 -2.89
C ARG A 354 -0.90 42.31 -4.41
N ASN A 355 -1.10 43.51 -4.97
CA ASN A 355 -0.71 43.91 -6.32
C ASN A 355 -0.92 42.86 -7.43
N GLY A 356 -2.17 42.51 -7.75
CA GLY A 356 -2.70 42.14 -9.07
C GLY A 356 -2.04 41.08 -9.97
N THR A 357 -0.87 40.52 -9.66
CA THR A 357 -0.09 39.67 -10.57
C THR A 357 0.39 38.36 -9.96
N ALA A 358 0.10 38.10 -8.68
CA ALA A 358 0.42 36.82 -8.07
C ALA A 358 -0.67 35.78 -8.38
N ALA A 359 -0.27 34.54 -8.67
CA ALA A 359 -1.19 33.41 -8.81
C ALA A 359 -2.06 33.30 -7.53
N ALA A 360 -3.37 33.05 -7.72
CA ALA A 360 -4.33 32.88 -6.65
C ALA A 360 -3.84 31.81 -5.67
N CYS A 361 -3.93 32.06 -4.37
CA CYS A 361 -3.36 31.16 -3.36
C CYS A 361 -4.39 30.90 -2.28
N TRP A 362 -4.94 29.69 -2.27
CA TRP A 362 -6.10 29.35 -1.47
C TRP A 362 -5.69 28.71 -0.13
N ALA A 363 -6.33 29.16 0.95
CA ALA A 363 -6.25 28.57 2.28
C ALA A 363 -7.66 28.45 2.88
N CYS A 364 -7.78 27.64 3.93
CA CYS A 364 -9.01 27.47 4.68
C CYS A 364 -8.90 28.21 6.00
N VAL A 365 -9.80 29.18 6.23
CA VAL A 365 -9.85 29.93 7.49
C VAL A 365 -11.14 29.63 8.23
N PRO A 366 -11.09 29.52 9.57
CA PRO A 366 -12.29 29.37 10.38
C PRO A 366 -13.20 30.60 10.20
N PRO A 367 -14.51 30.45 10.44
CA PRO A 367 -15.50 31.50 10.12
C PRO A 367 -15.29 32.76 10.97
N GLU A 368 -14.71 32.61 12.17
CA GLU A 368 -14.37 33.71 13.07
C GLU A 368 -13.25 34.61 12.53
N GLU A 369 -12.25 34.02 11.85
CA GLU A 369 -11.12 34.77 11.28
C GLU A 369 -11.49 35.45 9.96
N ARG A 370 -12.47 34.92 9.24
CA ARG A 370 -13.00 35.56 8.03
C ARG A 370 -13.47 37.00 8.28
N GLN A 371 -13.96 37.29 9.49
CA GLN A 371 -14.38 38.64 9.90
C GLN A 371 -13.21 39.55 10.26
N ARG A 372 -12.06 38.98 10.64
CA ARG A 372 -10.84 39.73 10.97
C ARG A 372 -9.92 39.92 9.76
N ALA A 373 -10.11 39.13 8.71
CA ALA A 373 -9.43 39.34 7.44
C ALA A 373 -9.77 40.76 6.94
N PRO A 374 -8.77 41.60 6.66
CA PRO A 374 -9.02 42.96 6.22
C PRO A 374 -9.89 42.91 4.98
N GLU A 375 -11.06 43.54 5.06
CA GLU A 375 -11.97 43.68 3.93
C GLU A 375 -11.16 44.20 2.74
N PRO A 376 -11.27 43.58 1.54
CA PRO A 376 -10.47 43.98 0.40
C PRO A 376 -10.70 45.47 0.17
N VAL A 377 -9.67 46.28 0.43
CA VAL A 377 -9.73 47.72 0.31
C VAL A 377 -10.12 48.03 -1.13
N ASN A 378 -11.39 48.41 -1.31
CA ASN A 378 -11.95 48.72 -2.61
C ASN A 378 -11.32 50.04 -3.07
N ARG A 379 -10.13 49.97 -3.70
CA ARG A 379 -9.35 51.14 -4.18
C ARG A 379 -10.03 51.94 -5.30
N ARG A 380 -11.33 51.74 -5.57
CA ARG A 380 -12.08 52.52 -6.57
C ARG A 380 -12.45 53.94 -6.13
N THR A 381 -12.09 54.36 -4.93
CA THR A 381 -12.36 55.71 -4.41
C THR A 381 -11.10 56.43 -3.97
N GLU A 382 -10.00 56.32 -4.73
CA GLU A 382 -8.97 57.35 -4.67
C GLU A 382 -9.51 58.60 -5.38
N PRO A 383 -9.72 59.73 -4.68
CA PRO A 383 -10.11 60.97 -5.33
C PRO A 383 -9.03 61.38 -6.34
N PRO A 384 -9.39 61.95 -7.50
CA PRO A 384 -8.43 62.35 -8.51
C PRO A 384 -7.37 63.26 -7.90
N ALA A 385 -6.11 62.92 -8.14
CA ALA A 385 -4.96 63.67 -7.67
C ALA A 385 -5.12 65.16 -7.99
N THR A 386 -5.10 66.00 -6.96
CA THR A 386 -5.10 67.45 -7.08
C THR A 386 -3.96 67.88 -8.02
N PRO A 387 -4.23 68.65 -9.09
CA PRO A 387 -3.18 69.09 -10.00
C PRO A 387 -2.19 69.99 -9.26
N ALA A 388 -0.91 69.62 -9.35
CA ALA A 388 0.19 70.38 -8.79
C ALA A 388 0.19 71.81 -9.36
N ARG A 389 0.03 72.78 -8.46
CA ARG A 389 0.04 74.22 -8.77
C ARG A 389 1.46 74.61 -9.20
N ALA A 390 1.62 74.94 -10.47
CA ALA A 390 2.85 75.52 -11.02
C ALA A 390 3.17 76.84 -10.31
N ALA A 391 4.23 76.86 -9.49
CA ALA A 391 4.79 78.08 -8.95
C ALA A 391 5.68 78.73 -10.03
N GLY A 392 5.29 79.93 -10.43
CA GLY A 392 5.90 80.71 -11.49
C GLY A 392 7.23 81.36 -11.10
N ARG A 393 7.92 81.75 -12.17
CA ARG A 393 9.08 82.63 -12.25
C ARG A 393 8.82 83.96 -11.54
N GLY A 394 9.87 84.50 -10.92
CA GLY A 394 9.98 85.92 -10.57
C GLY A 394 11.45 86.29 -10.43
N ALA A 395 11.96 87.05 -11.39
CA ALA A 395 13.26 87.70 -11.37
C ALA A 395 13.14 89.09 -10.76
N ALA A 396 14.14 89.50 -9.96
CA ALA A 396 14.70 90.84 -9.82
C ALA A 396 15.92 90.77 -8.90
#